data_AF-A0A2D4I5R3-F1
#
_entry.id   AF-A0A2D4I5R3-F1
#
_cell.length_a   1.000
_cell.length_b   1.000
_cell.length_c   1.000
_cell.angle_alpha   90.00
_cell.angle_beta   90.00
_cell.angle_gamma   90.00
#
_symmetry.space_group_name_H-M   'P 1'
#
loop_
_entity.id
_entity.type
_entity.pdbx_description
1 polymer ?
#
loop_
_entity_poly.entity_id
_entity_poly.type
_entity_poly.pdbx_seq_one_letter_code
_entity_poly.pdbx_strand_id
1 'polypeptide(L)'
;LRNSSPAAIGFLAISSVITMSAPFFLGKVIDVIYTNPTGELAENLSTLCALLTGIFMFGAAANGIRVYLMQISGQRIVNRLRATIFSSLLKQEVAFFDKTSTGELINRLSSDTALLGRSVTENLSDGLRAAGQASAAIGMMFFVSPKLATFVLTVVPSLAVIAVLYGTYLRKLTRMTQDSLAEATQLAEERIGNLRTVRAFGHELSEMEKYDNKIQYVLQLAKKEAIARAGFFGAVSI
;
A
#
# COMPACT_ATOMS: atom_id res chain seq x y z
N LEU A 1 8.69 17.27 18.59
CA LEU A 1 8.66 15.79 18.61
C LEU A 1 7.85 15.25 19.79
N ARG A 2 8.01 15.79 21.03
CA ARG A 2 7.46 15.17 22.25
C ARG A 2 5.94 15.30 22.50
N ASN A 3 5.25 16.32 21.94
CA ASN A 3 3.81 16.53 22.24
C ASN A 3 2.83 16.16 21.11
N SER A 4 3.28 15.98 19.86
CA SER A 4 2.37 15.78 18.71
C SER A 4 1.99 14.31 18.50
N SER A 5 2.90 13.37 18.79
CA SER A 5 2.67 11.93 18.64
C SER A 5 1.60 11.35 19.59
N PRO A 6 1.58 11.65 20.91
CA PRO A 6 0.56 11.09 21.80
C PRO A 6 -0.84 11.66 21.51
N ALA A 7 -0.93 12.95 21.15
CA ALA A 7 -2.20 13.58 20.76
C ALA A 7 -2.78 12.93 19.50
N ALA A 8 -1.97 12.66 18.48
CA ALA A 8 -2.40 12.01 17.25
C ALA A 8 -2.87 10.56 17.48
N ILE A 9 -2.23 9.82 18.40
CA ILE A 9 -2.66 8.47 18.80
C ILE A 9 -4.00 8.53 19.56
N GLY A 10 -4.20 9.54 20.41
CA GLY A 10 -5.48 9.78 21.09
C GLY A 10 -6.63 10.04 20.11
N PHE A 11 -6.43 10.94 19.13
CA PHE A 11 -7.42 11.20 18.08
C PHE A 11 -7.67 9.97 17.17
N LEU A 12 -6.64 9.15 16.96
CA LEU A 12 -6.76 7.89 16.24
C LEU A 12 -7.67 6.90 16.99
N ALA A 13 -7.50 6.76 18.30
CA ALA A 13 -8.36 5.90 19.11
C ALA A 13 -9.82 6.38 19.08
N ILE A 14 -10.06 7.68 19.29
CA ILE A 14 -11.40 8.27 19.28
C ILE A 14 -12.08 8.09 17.91
N SER A 15 -11.40 8.45 16.82
CA SER A 15 -11.95 8.30 15.46
C SER A 15 -12.21 6.84 15.09
N SER A 16 -11.36 5.91 15.53
CA SER A 16 -11.53 4.48 15.28
C SER A 16 -12.76 3.93 16.00
N VAL A 17 -12.96 4.30 17.27
CA VAL A 17 -14.15 3.93 18.05
C VAL A 17 -15.41 4.48 17.41
N ILE A 18 -15.43 5.76 17.03
CA ILE A 18 -16.59 6.39 16.37
C ILE A 18 -16.95 5.67 15.07
N THR A 19 -15.95 5.38 14.23
CA THR A 19 -16.15 4.69 12.95
C THR A 19 -16.71 3.28 13.17
N MET A 20 -16.27 2.60 14.23
CA MET A 20 -16.73 1.24 14.55
C MET A 20 -18.11 1.18 15.20
N SER A 21 -18.60 2.26 15.77
CA SER A 21 -19.98 2.33 16.28
C SER A 21 -21.00 2.46 15.14
N ALA A 22 -20.58 2.89 13.94
CA ALA A 22 -21.47 3.13 12.81
C ALA A 22 -22.30 1.89 12.41
N PRO A 23 -21.71 0.69 12.20
CA PRO A 23 -22.48 -0.49 11.79
C PRO A 23 -23.49 -0.95 12.86
N PHE A 24 -23.14 -0.80 14.14
CA PHE A 24 -24.02 -1.15 15.26
C PHE A 24 -25.26 -0.26 15.31
N PHE A 25 -25.06 1.06 15.20
CA PHE A 25 -26.17 2.02 15.17
C PHE A 25 -27.03 1.84 13.92
N LEU A 26 -26.41 1.57 12.77
CA LEU A 26 -27.12 1.31 11.52
C LEU A 26 -27.98 0.04 11.62
N GLY A 27 -27.47 -1.02 12.26
CA GLY A 27 -28.24 -2.23 12.57
C GLY A 27 -29.47 -1.93 13.45
N LYS A 28 -29.30 -1.12 14.51
CA LYS A 28 -30.42 -0.69 15.36
C LYS A 28 -31.47 0.13 14.60
N VAL A 29 -31.05 1.01 13.69
CA VAL A 29 -31.97 1.77 12.83
C VAL A 29 -32.75 0.83 11.92
N ILE A 30 -32.10 -0.16 11.31
CA ILE A 30 -32.76 -1.17 10.46
C ILE A 30 -33.80 -1.96 11.27
N ASP A 31 -33.43 -2.45 12.46
CA ASP A 31 -34.34 -3.20 13.34
C ASP A 31 -35.57 -2.39 13.75
N VAL A 32 -35.37 -1.10 14.07
CA VAL A 32 -36.44 -0.17 14.46
C VAL A 32 -37.41 0.08 13.30
N ILE A 33 -36.90 0.25 12.07
CA ILE A 33 -37.73 0.39 10.86
C ILE A 33 -38.50 -0.90 10.56
N TYR A 34 -37.87 -2.06 10.78
CA TYR A 34 -38.49 -3.37 10.48
C TYR A 34 -39.55 -3.80 11.51
N THR A 35 -39.39 -3.39 12.78
CA THR A 35 -40.26 -3.83 13.88
C THR A 35 -41.51 -2.96 14.06
N ASN A 36 -41.47 -1.66 13.70
CA ASN A 36 -42.58 -0.72 13.91
C ASN A 36 -42.89 0.11 12.64
N PRO A 37 -43.79 -0.35 11.74
CA PRO A 37 -44.09 0.33 10.48
C PRO A 37 -45.04 1.54 10.59
N THR A 38 -45.50 1.92 11.79
CA THR A 38 -46.48 3.01 11.99
C THR A 38 -45.82 4.38 12.22
N GLY A 39 -46.39 5.42 11.58
CA GLY A 39 -45.78 6.74 11.29
C GLY A 39 -45.33 7.64 12.45
N GLU A 40 -45.43 7.25 13.72
CA GLU A 40 -44.83 7.96 14.86
C GLU A 40 -43.29 7.81 14.91
N LEU A 41 -42.69 7.07 13.97
CA LEU A 41 -41.26 6.81 13.85
C LEU A 41 -40.44 8.04 13.40
N ALA A 42 -41.04 9.01 12.71
CA ALA A 42 -40.31 10.04 11.99
C ALA A 42 -39.53 11.01 12.90
N GLU A 43 -40.06 11.36 14.08
CA GLU A 43 -39.37 12.25 15.03
C GLU A 43 -38.20 11.55 15.75
N ASN A 44 -38.39 10.30 16.18
CA ASN A 44 -37.32 9.53 16.83
C ASN A 44 -36.21 9.17 15.85
N LEU A 45 -36.55 8.84 14.60
CA LEU A 45 -35.59 8.54 13.55
C LEU A 45 -34.83 9.80 13.11
N SER A 46 -35.51 10.94 12.92
CA SER A 46 -34.83 12.20 12.58
C SER A 46 -33.90 12.69 13.69
N THR A 47 -34.29 12.55 14.96
CA THR A 47 -33.43 12.87 16.11
C THR A 47 -32.21 11.95 16.19
N LEU A 48 -32.38 10.64 16.01
CA LEU A 48 -31.25 9.68 15.94
C LEU A 48 -30.32 9.97 14.76
N CYS A 49 -30.87 10.24 13.57
CA CYS A 49 -30.09 10.59 12.39
C CYS A 49 -29.33 11.90 12.57
N ALA A 50 -29.94 12.91 13.19
CA ALA A 50 -29.29 14.19 13.51
C ALA A 50 -28.12 13.99 14.51
N LEU A 51 -28.32 13.18 15.55
CA LEU A 51 -27.30 12.86 16.54
C LEU A 51 -26.12 12.08 15.92
N LEU A 52 -26.40 11.07 15.08
CA LEU A 52 -25.38 10.32 14.35
C LEU A 52 -24.59 11.24 13.40
N THR A 53 -25.27 12.13 12.69
CA THR A 53 -24.64 13.10 11.79
C THR A 53 -23.68 14.01 12.58
N GLY A 54 -24.09 14.48 13.76
CA GLY A 54 -23.22 15.26 14.65
C GLY A 54 -21.97 14.49 15.09
N ILE A 55 -22.13 13.22 15.47
CA ILE A 55 -21.02 12.34 15.85
C ILE A 55 -20.07 12.09 14.67
N PHE A 56 -20.58 11.85 13.46
CA PHE A 56 -19.76 11.66 12.27
C PHE A 56 -19.01 12.93 11.86
N MET A 57 -19.67 14.10 11.93
CA MET A 57 -19.02 15.40 11.69
C MET A 57 -17.86 15.63 12.67
N PHE A 58 -18.07 15.35 13.95
CA PHE A 58 -17.02 15.44 14.95
C PHE A 58 -15.87 14.45 14.68
N GLY A 59 -16.21 13.20 14.33
CA GLY A 59 -15.22 12.18 13.93
C GLY A 59 -14.41 12.58 12.71
N ALA A 60 -15.05 13.19 11.70
CA ALA A 60 -14.39 13.69 10.49
C ALA A 60 -13.42 14.83 10.82
N ALA A 61 -13.84 15.80 11.66
CA ALA A 61 -12.97 16.88 12.11
C ALA A 61 -11.75 16.36 12.90
N ALA A 62 -11.97 15.43 13.83
CA ALA A 62 -10.91 14.78 14.59
C ALA A 62 -9.92 14.02 13.69
N ASN A 63 -10.42 13.32 12.68
CA ASN A 63 -9.57 12.63 11.70
C ASN A 63 -8.78 13.62 10.84
N GLY A 64 -9.39 14.73 10.40
CA GLY A 64 -8.71 15.79 9.67
C GLY A 64 -7.56 16.40 10.46
N ILE A 65 -7.78 16.72 11.73
CA ILE A 65 -6.74 17.24 12.65
C ILE A 65 -5.62 16.22 12.81
N ARG A 66 -5.94 14.93 13.00
CA ARG A 66 -4.94 13.86 13.09
C ARG A 66 -4.07 13.80 11.84
N VAL A 67 -4.67 13.78 10.64
CA VAL A 67 -3.95 13.72 9.36
C VAL A 67 -3.01 14.91 9.23
N TYR A 68 -3.50 16.12 9.52
CA TYR A 68 -2.66 17.32 9.50
C TYR A 68 -1.46 17.24 10.46
N LEU A 69 -1.70 16.82 11.72
CA LEU A 69 -0.64 16.68 12.73
C LEU A 69 0.40 15.63 12.33
N MET A 70 -0.02 14.52 11.74
CA MET A 70 0.87 13.48 11.22
C MET A 70 1.70 13.98 10.04
N GLN A 71 1.07 14.69 9.10
CA GLN A 71 1.76 15.26 7.93
C GLN A 71 2.86 16.25 8.36
N ILE A 72 2.54 17.17 9.27
CA ILE A 72 3.52 18.15 9.78
C ILE A 72 4.64 17.46 10.56
N SER A 73 4.31 16.43 11.34
CA SER A 73 5.32 15.66 12.07
C SER A 73 6.28 14.95 11.12
N GLY A 74 5.75 14.32 10.06
CA GLY A 74 6.55 13.68 9.02
C GLY A 74 7.46 14.70 8.32
N GLN A 75 6.91 15.84 7.90
CA GLN A 75 7.69 16.88 7.24
C GLN A 75 8.83 17.42 8.12
N ARG A 76 8.61 17.59 9.43
CA ARG A 76 9.66 18.00 10.37
C ARG A 76 10.79 16.98 10.47
N ILE A 77 10.47 15.68 10.44
CA ILE A 77 11.46 14.60 10.46
C ILE A 77 12.27 14.61 9.16
N VAL A 78 11.60 14.66 8.00
CA VAL A 78 12.26 14.73 6.68
C VAL A 78 13.18 15.94 6.61
N ASN A 79 12.73 17.12 7.06
CA ASN A 79 13.55 18.33 7.05
C ASN A 79 14.83 18.17 7.89
N ARG A 80 14.71 17.60 9.10
CA ARG A 80 15.87 17.32 9.96
C ARG A 80 16.82 16.30 9.33
N LEU A 81 16.29 15.21 8.78
CA LEU A 81 17.09 14.19 8.09
C LEU A 81 17.87 14.78 6.92
N ARG A 82 17.22 15.59 6.07
CA ARG A 82 17.87 16.24 4.93
C ARG A 82 19.01 17.18 5.38
N ALA A 83 18.77 18.00 6.39
CA ALA A 83 19.80 18.89 6.93
C ALA A 83 21.00 18.11 7.51
N THR A 84 20.72 17.03 8.27
CA THR A 84 21.77 16.19 8.86
C THR A 84 22.56 15.41 7.82
N ILE A 85 21.89 14.80 6.83
CA ILE A 85 22.56 14.07 5.75
C ILE A 85 23.41 15.03 4.92
N PHE A 86 22.86 16.17 4.50
CA PHE A 86 23.61 17.16 3.73
C PHE A 86 24.85 17.67 4.48
N SER A 87 24.71 17.99 5.77
CA SER A 87 25.85 18.38 6.61
C SER A 87 26.89 17.27 6.77
N SER A 88 26.45 16.00 6.84
CA SER A 88 27.35 14.86 6.97
C SER A 88 28.08 14.56 5.66
N LEU A 89 27.41 14.72 4.51
CA LEU A 89 28.01 14.56 3.19
C LEU A 89 29.12 15.60 2.97
N LEU A 90 28.89 16.87 3.30
CA LEU A 90 29.92 17.92 3.15
C LEU A 90 31.14 17.74 4.06
N LYS A 91 31.07 16.88 5.09
CA LYS A 91 32.19 16.58 5.99
C LYS A 91 32.98 15.34 5.56
N GLN A 92 32.55 14.62 4.52
CA GLN A 92 33.24 13.43 4.04
C GLN A 92 34.48 13.79 3.22
N GLU A 93 35.44 12.85 3.19
CA GLU A 93 36.64 12.96 2.37
C GLU A 93 36.33 12.87 0.87
N VAL A 94 37.19 13.45 0.03
CA VAL A 94 37.01 13.43 -1.43
C VAL A 94 36.98 12.00 -1.98
N ALA A 95 37.76 11.08 -1.38
CA ALA A 95 37.79 9.67 -1.76
C ALA A 95 36.43 8.95 -1.64
N PHE A 96 35.51 9.45 -0.80
CA PHE A 96 34.14 8.95 -0.73
C PHE A 96 33.34 9.31 -1.99
N PHE A 97 33.53 10.52 -2.51
CA PHE A 97 32.87 11.03 -3.71
C PHE A 97 33.43 10.41 -4.99
N ASP A 98 34.69 9.97 -4.99
CA ASP A 98 35.27 9.22 -6.11
C ASP A 98 34.63 7.83 -6.30
N LYS A 99 34.08 7.26 -5.23
CA LYS A 99 33.45 5.93 -5.23
C LYS A 99 31.93 5.96 -5.39
N THR A 100 31.29 7.09 -5.11
CA THR A 100 29.82 7.18 -5.01
C THR A 100 29.28 8.18 -6.03
N SER A 101 28.36 7.74 -6.88
CA SER A 101 27.75 8.64 -7.86
C SER A 101 26.94 9.75 -7.18
N THR A 102 27.11 10.99 -7.64
CA THR A 102 26.30 12.14 -7.21
C THR A 102 24.80 11.86 -7.33
N GLY A 103 24.38 11.11 -8.35
CA GLY A 103 22.98 10.72 -8.53
C GLY A 103 22.44 9.83 -7.40
N GLU A 104 23.26 8.92 -6.88
CA GLU A 104 22.88 8.09 -5.73
C GLU A 104 22.72 8.93 -4.45
N LEU A 105 23.64 9.86 -4.21
CA LEU A 105 23.59 10.76 -3.05
C LEU A 105 22.34 11.65 -3.07
N ILE A 106 21.98 12.19 -4.24
CA ILE A 106 20.75 12.97 -4.41
C ILE A 106 19.50 12.12 -4.18
N ASN A 107 19.48 10.87 -4.68
CA ASN A 107 18.38 9.94 -4.42
C ASN A 107 18.21 9.63 -2.93
N ARG A 108 19.31 9.36 -2.21
CA ARG A 108 19.28 9.16 -0.75
C ARG A 108 18.77 10.41 -0.03
N LEU A 109 19.24 11.60 -0.43
CA LEU A 109 18.82 12.85 0.19
C LEU A 109 17.35 13.18 -0.09
N SER A 110 16.84 12.88 -1.29
CA SER A 110 15.48 13.24 -1.69
C SER A 110 14.46 12.14 -1.36
N SER A 111 14.60 10.97 -1.99
CA SER A 111 13.64 9.87 -1.98
C SER A 111 13.69 9.08 -0.68
N ASP A 112 14.87 8.67 -0.22
CA ASP A 112 14.99 7.82 0.97
C ASP A 112 14.59 8.58 2.23
N THR A 113 14.96 9.86 2.34
CA THR A 113 14.50 10.69 3.48
C THR A 113 12.98 10.84 3.50
N ALA A 114 12.33 10.99 2.35
CA ALA A 114 10.88 11.08 2.26
C ALA A 114 10.20 9.74 2.63
N LEU A 115 10.73 8.62 2.13
CA LEU A 115 10.24 7.28 2.46
C LEU A 115 10.38 6.98 3.96
N LEU A 116 11.52 7.32 4.57
CA LEU A 116 11.74 7.17 6.00
C LEU A 116 10.78 8.03 6.81
N GLY A 117 10.61 9.31 6.43
CA GLY A 117 9.68 10.22 7.09
C GLY A 117 8.25 9.70 7.10
N ARG A 118 7.74 9.28 5.94
CA ARG A 118 6.39 8.68 5.83
C ARG A 118 6.26 7.38 6.60
N SER A 119 7.31 6.54 6.60
CA SER A 119 7.28 5.25 7.27
C SER A 119 7.13 5.38 8.78
N VAL A 120 7.83 6.33 9.40
CA VAL A 120 7.79 6.53 10.86
C VAL A 120 6.56 7.31 11.34
N THR A 121 5.88 8.04 10.45
CA THR A 121 4.67 8.79 10.82
C THR A 121 3.40 8.17 10.26
N GLU A 122 3.22 8.19 8.94
CA GLU A 122 1.97 7.81 8.28
C GLU A 122 1.76 6.30 8.36
N ASN A 123 2.73 5.51 7.86
CA ASN A 123 2.59 4.05 7.81
C ASN A 123 2.46 3.43 9.21
N LEU A 124 3.21 3.93 10.19
CA LEU A 124 3.12 3.45 11.57
C LEU A 124 1.76 3.79 12.20
N SER A 125 1.26 5.00 11.95
CA SER A 125 -0.05 5.43 12.44
C SER A 125 -1.17 4.61 11.80
N ASP A 126 -1.10 4.36 10.50
CA ASP A 126 -2.10 3.58 9.78
C ASP A 126 -2.05 2.10 10.15
N GLY A 127 -0.87 1.54 10.37
CA GLY A 127 -0.71 0.19 10.89
C GLY A 127 -1.32 0.01 12.28
N LEU A 128 -1.08 0.95 13.20
CA LEU A 128 -1.66 0.92 14.55
C LEU A 128 -3.19 1.07 14.51
N ARG A 129 -3.70 1.94 13.63
CA ARG A 129 -5.13 2.09 13.39
C ARG A 129 -5.74 0.80 12.85
N ALA A 130 -5.16 0.22 11.81
CA ALA A 130 -5.64 -1.00 11.19
C ALA A 130 -5.66 -2.15 12.20
N ALA A 131 -4.61 -2.29 13.02
CA ALA A 131 -4.56 -3.30 14.09
C ALA A 131 -5.64 -3.09 15.15
N GLY A 132 -5.83 -1.84 15.61
CA GLY A 132 -6.88 -1.49 16.57
C GLY A 132 -8.29 -1.75 16.03
N GLN A 133 -8.56 -1.30 14.80
CA GLN A 133 -9.83 -1.54 14.12
C GLN A 133 -10.08 -3.02 13.86
N ALA A 134 -9.08 -3.79 13.43
CA ALA A 134 -9.22 -5.23 13.24
C ALA A 134 -9.53 -5.95 14.55
N SER A 135 -8.79 -5.65 15.62
CA SER A 135 -9.01 -6.25 16.94
C SER A 135 -10.41 -5.99 17.46
N ALA A 136 -10.86 -4.73 17.34
CA ALA A 136 -12.14 -4.31 17.83
C ALA A 136 -13.30 -4.80 16.92
N ALA A 137 -13.09 -4.88 15.60
CA ALA A 137 -14.05 -5.49 14.67
C ALA A 137 -14.24 -6.98 14.93
N ILE A 138 -13.15 -7.74 15.12
CA ILE A 138 -13.20 -9.16 15.51
C ILE A 138 -13.97 -9.30 16.82
N GLY A 139 -13.65 -8.48 17.84
CA GLY A 139 -14.39 -8.48 19.11
C GLY A 139 -15.89 -8.22 18.93
N MET A 140 -16.26 -7.28 18.07
CA MET A 140 -17.65 -6.99 17.76
C MET A 140 -18.35 -8.13 17.00
N MET A 141 -17.66 -8.81 16.08
CA MET A 141 -18.22 -9.99 15.38
C MET A 141 -18.55 -11.12 16.36
N PHE A 142 -17.64 -11.40 17.31
CA PHE A 142 -17.89 -12.38 18.35
C PHE A 142 -19.02 -11.96 19.31
N PHE A 143 -19.12 -10.67 19.61
CA PHE A 143 -20.21 -10.15 20.44
C PHE A 143 -21.58 -10.27 19.76
N VAL A 144 -21.66 -10.01 18.46
CA VAL A 144 -22.93 -10.07 17.70
C VAL A 144 -23.37 -11.51 17.43
N SER A 145 -22.47 -12.36 16.92
CA SER A 145 -22.77 -13.77 16.65
C SER A 145 -21.51 -14.62 16.65
N PRO A 146 -21.23 -15.34 17.76
CA PRO A 146 -20.08 -16.23 17.85
C PRO A 146 -20.04 -17.28 16.72
N LYS A 147 -21.21 -17.82 16.34
CA LYS A 147 -21.33 -18.85 15.30
C LYS A 147 -20.88 -18.34 13.93
N LEU A 148 -21.35 -17.17 13.50
CA LEU A 148 -20.94 -16.57 12.23
C LEU A 148 -19.48 -16.11 12.27
N ALA A 149 -19.03 -15.54 13.39
CA ALA A 149 -17.65 -15.13 13.56
C ALA A 149 -16.67 -16.31 13.40
N THR A 150 -16.94 -17.46 14.03
CA THR A 150 -16.09 -18.67 13.89
C THR A 150 -16.06 -19.22 12.47
N PHE A 151 -17.19 -19.13 11.75
CA PHE A 151 -17.26 -19.56 10.35
C PHE A 151 -16.35 -18.68 9.47
N VAL A 152 -16.48 -17.36 9.58
CA VAL A 152 -15.64 -16.41 8.83
C VAL A 152 -14.16 -16.56 9.19
N LEU A 153 -13.85 -16.75 10.48
CA LEU A 153 -12.48 -16.93 10.96
C LEU A 153 -11.83 -18.23 10.44
N THR A 154 -12.61 -19.20 9.98
CA THR A 154 -12.10 -20.42 9.36
C THR A 154 -11.95 -20.26 7.85
N VAL A 155 -12.99 -19.73 7.19
CA VAL A 155 -13.04 -19.62 5.72
C VAL A 155 -12.06 -18.56 5.20
N VAL A 156 -12.04 -17.36 5.79
CA VAL A 156 -11.24 -16.24 5.27
C VAL A 156 -9.74 -16.54 5.32
N PRO A 157 -9.14 -17.02 6.43
CA PRO A 157 -7.72 -17.35 6.44
C PRO A 157 -7.36 -18.49 5.48
N SER A 158 -8.24 -19.48 5.31
CA SER A 158 -7.98 -20.58 4.36
C SER A 158 -7.88 -20.08 2.91
N LEU A 159 -8.80 -19.20 2.49
CA LEU A 159 -8.74 -18.56 1.18
C LEU A 159 -7.53 -17.63 1.05
N ALA A 160 -7.21 -16.88 2.12
CA ALA A 160 -6.05 -16.01 2.13
C ALA A 160 -4.73 -16.77 1.95
N VAL A 161 -4.57 -17.94 2.58
CA VAL A 161 -3.38 -18.79 2.40
C VAL A 161 -3.25 -19.23 0.94
N ILE A 162 -4.34 -19.70 0.32
CA ILE A 162 -4.35 -20.10 -1.10
C ILE A 162 -3.98 -18.91 -1.99
N ALA A 163 -4.57 -17.74 -1.75
CA ALA A 163 -4.29 -16.53 -2.50
C ALA A 163 -2.84 -16.06 -2.35
N VAL A 164 -2.25 -16.16 -1.16
CA VAL A 164 -0.84 -15.82 -0.91
C VAL A 164 0.08 -16.76 -1.66
N LEU A 165 -0.15 -18.08 -1.58
CA LEU A 165 0.66 -19.08 -2.29
C LEU A 165 0.63 -18.85 -3.81
N TYR A 166 -0.57 -18.63 -4.37
CA TYR A 166 -0.73 -18.32 -5.79
C TYR A 166 -0.07 -16.98 -6.14
N GLY A 167 -0.20 -15.97 -5.27
CA GLY A 167 0.44 -14.66 -5.44
C GLY A 167 1.97 -14.76 -5.46
N THR A 168 2.58 -15.63 -4.64
CA THR A 168 4.02 -15.90 -4.67
C THR A 168 4.43 -16.56 -5.99
N TYR A 169 3.64 -17.52 -6.49
CA TYR A 169 3.86 -18.12 -7.80
C TYR A 169 3.79 -17.09 -8.94
N LEU A 170 2.77 -16.22 -8.92
CA LEU A 170 2.62 -15.15 -9.91
C LEU A 170 3.81 -14.18 -9.88
N ARG A 171 4.25 -13.75 -8.68
CA ARG A 171 5.46 -12.91 -8.53
C ARG A 171 6.70 -13.57 -9.13
N LYS A 172 6.85 -14.89 -8.99
CA LYS A 172 7.97 -15.64 -9.58
C LYS A 172 7.91 -15.61 -11.11
N LEU A 173 6.74 -15.79 -11.71
CA LEU A 173 6.55 -15.65 -13.16
C LEU A 173 6.88 -14.25 -13.65
N THR A 174 6.34 -13.21 -13.00
CA THR A 174 6.64 -11.82 -13.32
C THR A 174 8.14 -11.54 -13.25
N ARG A 175 8.82 -12.03 -12.21
CA ARG A 175 10.28 -11.87 -12.08
C ARG A 175 11.02 -12.53 -13.25
N MET A 176 10.69 -13.76 -13.62
CA MET A 176 11.31 -14.44 -14.76
C MET A 176 11.08 -13.68 -16.08
N THR A 177 9.87 -13.16 -16.32
CA THR A 177 9.58 -12.33 -17.50
C THR A 177 10.44 -11.07 -17.52
N GLN A 178 10.54 -10.36 -16.38
CA GLN A 178 11.33 -9.12 -16.26
C GLN A 178 12.83 -9.36 -16.38
N ASP A 179 13.37 -10.41 -15.76
CA ASP A 179 14.78 -10.78 -15.85
C ASP A 179 15.15 -11.12 -17.32
N SER A 180 14.30 -11.90 -18.01
CA SER A 180 14.51 -12.21 -19.43
C SER A 180 14.39 -10.98 -20.33
N LEU A 181 13.51 -10.04 -20.00
CA LEU A 181 13.39 -8.77 -20.72
C LEU A 181 14.63 -7.91 -20.52
N ALA A 182 15.15 -7.84 -19.29
CA ALA A 182 16.37 -7.10 -18.98
C ALA A 182 17.57 -7.63 -19.77
N GLU A 183 17.72 -8.95 -19.90
CA GLU A 183 18.76 -9.53 -20.77
C GLU A 183 18.61 -9.14 -22.25
N ALA A 184 17.39 -9.10 -22.77
CA ALA A 184 17.13 -8.69 -24.14
C ALA A 184 17.45 -7.20 -24.34
N THR A 185 17.06 -6.35 -23.38
CA THR A 185 17.38 -4.92 -23.38
C THR A 185 18.89 -4.69 -23.31
N GLN A 186 19.61 -5.42 -22.46
CA GLN A 186 21.07 -5.32 -22.35
C GLN A 186 21.75 -5.71 -23.67
N LEU A 187 21.29 -6.78 -24.33
CA LEU A 187 21.78 -7.16 -25.66
C LEU A 187 21.56 -6.02 -26.67
N ALA A 188 20.36 -5.44 -26.69
CA ALA A 188 20.06 -4.32 -27.58
C ALA A 188 20.95 -3.10 -27.31
N GLU A 189 21.13 -2.74 -26.04
CA GLU A 189 22.00 -1.63 -25.62
C GLU A 189 23.45 -1.86 -26.08
N GLU A 190 23.99 -3.05 -25.89
CA GLU A 190 25.35 -3.41 -26.30
C GLU A 190 25.52 -3.32 -27.82
N ARG A 191 24.56 -3.84 -28.61
CA ARG A 191 24.62 -3.85 -30.08
C ARG A 191 24.41 -2.46 -30.68
N ILE A 192 23.49 -1.68 -30.13
CA ILE A 192 23.25 -0.29 -30.57
C ILE A 192 24.46 0.59 -30.21
N GLY A 193 25.01 0.45 -29.00
CA GLY A 193 26.20 1.16 -28.55
C GLY A 193 27.43 0.84 -29.40
N ASN A 194 27.57 -0.40 -29.88
CA ASN A 194 28.69 -0.88 -30.69
C ASN A 194 28.32 -1.12 -32.16
N LEU A 195 27.36 -0.36 -32.71
CA LEU A 195 26.84 -0.59 -34.06
C LEU A 195 27.93 -0.59 -35.14
N ARG A 196 28.97 0.25 -35.00
CA ARG A 196 30.10 0.27 -35.95
C ARG A 196 30.82 -1.06 -36.03
N THR A 197 31.03 -1.72 -34.89
CA THR A 197 31.66 -3.05 -34.82
C THR A 197 30.76 -4.09 -35.47
N VAL A 198 29.46 -4.08 -35.17
CA VAL A 198 28.49 -5.02 -35.80
C VAL A 198 28.52 -4.91 -37.33
N ARG A 199 28.51 -3.67 -37.86
CA ARG A 199 28.60 -3.43 -39.31
C ARG A 199 29.96 -3.80 -39.91
N ALA A 200 31.05 -3.54 -39.19
CA ALA A 200 32.40 -3.87 -39.67
C ALA A 200 32.57 -5.39 -39.92
N PHE A 201 31.84 -6.23 -39.18
CA PHE A 201 31.83 -7.68 -39.37
C PHE A 201 30.59 -8.20 -40.13
N GLY A 202 29.69 -7.33 -40.61
CA GLY A 202 28.52 -7.73 -41.40
C GLY A 202 27.51 -8.61 -40.65
N HIS A 203 27.39 -8.47 -39.32
CA HIS A 203 26.57 -9.33 -38.47
C HIS A 203 25.16 -8.79 -38.17
N GLU A 204 24.68 -7.76 -38.87
CA GLU A 204 23.40 -7.10 -38.56
C GLU A 204 22.22 -8.07 -38.53
N LEU A 205 22.09 -8.93 -39.57
CA LEU A 205 21.00 -9.91 -39.66
C LEU A 205 21.08 -10.96 -38.54
N SER A 206 22.29 -11.39 -38.19
CA SER A 206 22.49 -12.37 -37.10
C SER A 206 22.13 -11.77 -35.74
N GLU A 207 22.47 -10.51 -35.48
CA GLU A 207 22.11 -9.84 -34.24
C GLU A 207 20.62 -9.51 -34.16
N MET A 208 19.98 -9.21 -35.30
CA MET A 208 18.51 -9.10 -35.38
C MET A 208 17.82 -10.41 -35.02
N GLU A 209 18.28 -11.54 -35.57
CA GLU A 209 17.73 -12.87 -35.27
C GLU A 209 17.95 -13.26 -33.80
N LYS A 210 19.12 -12.97 -33.23
CA LYS A 210 19.39 -13.20 -31.79
C LYS A 210 18.44 -12.39 -30.90
N TYR A 211 18.21 -11.13 -31.23
CA TYR A 211 17.28 -10.28 -30.47
C TYR A 211 15.83 -10.77 -30.60
N ASP A 212 15.39 -11.12 -31.82
CA ASP A 212 14.06 -11.68 -32.05
C ASP A 212 13.84 -12.95 -31.22
N ASN A 213 14.79 -13.89 -31.23
CA ASN A 213 14.73 -15.10 -30.41
C ASN A 213 14.57 -14.80 -28.90
N LYS A 214 15.32 -13.81 -28.37
CA LYS A 214 15.17 -13.40 -26.96
C LYS A 214 13.79 -12.79 -26.69
N ILE A 215 13.27 -11.94 -27.58
CA ILE A 215 11.94 -11.34 -27.41
C ILE A 215 10.81 -12.36 -27.55
N GLN A 216 10.93 -13.34 -28.45
CA GLN A 216 9.98 -14.45 -28.54
C GLN A 216 9.94 -15.26 -27.23
N TYR A 217 11.09 -15.49 -26.60
CA TYR A 217 11.15 -16.15 -25.30
C TYR A 217 10.49 -15.31 -24.19
N VAL A 218 10.73 -13.98 -24.16
CA VAL A 218 10.02 -13.06 -23.25
C VAL A 218 8.50 -13.14 -23.47
N LEU A 219 8.04 -13.17 -24.72
CA LEU A 219 6.62 -13.30 -25.04
C LEU A 219 6.03 -14.63 -24.55
N GLN A 220 6.77 -15.73 -24.64
CA GLN A 220 6.33 -17.03 -24.10
C GLN A 220 6.18 -16.99 -22.57
N LEU A 221 7.12 -16.35 -21.85
CA LEU A 221 7.02 -16.15 -20.41
C LEU A 221 5.84 -15.23 -20.05
N ALA A 222 5.69 -14.12 -20.76
CA ALA A 222 4.60 -13.17 -20.57
C ALA A 222 3.22 -13.82 -20.81
N LYS A 223 3.09 -14.73 -21.78
CA LYS A 223 1.86 -15.52 -21.99
C LYS A 223 1.55 -16.42 -20.79
N LYS A 224 2.55 -17.13 -20.24
CA LYS A 224 2.38 -17.95 -19.03
C LYS A 224 1.98 -17.10 -17.82
N GLU A 225 2.63 -15.96 -17.65
CA GLU A 225 2.29 -14.97 -16.62
C GLU A 225 0.85 -14.45 -16.78
N ALA A 226 0.45 -14.09 -18.00
CA ALA A 226 -0.88 -13.58 -18.29
C ALA A 226 -1.98 -14.60 -17.97
N ILE A 227 -1.79 -15.88 -18.33
CA ILE A 227 -2.72 -16.96 -17.99
C ILE A 227 -2.81 -17.12 -16.46
N ALA A 228 -1.66 -17.14 -15.77
CA ALA A 228 -1.64 -17.25 -14.31
C ALA A 228 -2.36 -16.05 -13.65
N ARG A 229 -2.14 -14.84 -14.17
CA ARG A 229 -2.78 -13.61 -13.70
C ARG A 229 -4.28 -13.62 -13.95
N ALA A 230 -4.73 -14.07 -15.12
CA ALA A 230 -6.14 -14.23 -15.45
C ALA A 230 -6.84 -15.21 -14.50
N GLY A 231 -6.21 -16.36 -14.20
CA GLY A 231 -6.72 -17.31 -13.23
C GLY A 231 -6.82 -16.72 -11.81
N PHE A 232 -5.80 -15.97 -11.37
CA PHE A 232 -5.81 -15.33 -10.05
C PHE A 232 -6.94 -14.30 -9.91
N PHE A 233 -7.03 -13.34 -10.83
CA PHE A 233 -8.05 -12.29 -10.75
C PHE A 233 -9.45 -12.83 -11.03
N GLY A 234 -9.59 -13.80 -11.95
CA GLY A 234 -10.87 -14.47 -12.19
C GLY A 234 -11.42 -15.16 -10.94
N ALA A 235 -10.57 -15.82 -10.15
CA ALA A 235 -10.99 -16.46 -8.90
C ALA A 235 -11.26 -15.47 -7.75
N VAL A 236 -10.53 -14.34 -7.69
CA VAL A 236 -10.65 -13.33 -6.62
C VAL A 236 -11.80 -12.35 -6.86
N SER A 237 -12.24 -12.16 -8.10
CA SER A 237 -13.27 -11.17 -8.46
C SER A 237 -14.71 -11.71 -8.38
N ILE A 238 -14.88 -12.96 -7.94
CA ILE A 238 -16.17 -13.62 -7.66
C ILE A 238 -16.47 -13.47 -6.17
#